data_AF-A0A947C1P3-F1
#
_entry.id   AF-A0A947C1P3-F1
#
_cell.length_a   1.000
_cell.length_b   1.000
_cell.length_c   1.000
_cell.angle_alpha   90.00
_cell.angle_beta   90.00
_cell.angle_gamma   90.00
#
_symmetry.space_group_name_H-M   'P 1'
#
loop_
_entity.id
_entity.type
_entity.pdbx_description
1 polymer ?
#
loop_
_entity_poly.entity_id
_entity_poly.type
_entity_poly.pdbx_seq_one_letter_code
_entity_poly.pdbx_strand_id
1 'polypeptide(L)'
;NMTYAEMLQMLTSGRGIDYAIRFIEGWTVQEALAEFSKHDDLVKDVELSLDSVRALLNIEQSNIEGWLFPDTYYYSKNGLLSDLLKTMHQRMLVSLNDAWAQRATDVYLETPYELLILASIIEKESALASERDVISGVFHRRLQLGMRLQTDPTVIYGLGPDFDGDIRRRDLRTKTPYNTYVIKGLPPTPIALPSQESLIAAAKPAAGTALYFVSRGDGSHVFSDTLEQHNRAVRKYQLGKN
;
A
#
# COMPACT_ATOMS: atom_id res chain seq x y z
N ASN A 1 -28.37 38.61 -0.60
CA ASN A 1 -29.68 37.98 -0.32
C ASN A 1 -29.97 36.97 -1.39
N MET A 2 -29.91 35.69 -1.03
CA MET A 2 -30.27 34.57 -1.89
C MET A 2 -31.79 34.52 -2.05
N THR A 3 -32.28 34.21 -3.24
CA THR A 3 -33.72 34.17 -3.55
C THR A 3 -34.34 32.83 -3.15
N TYR A 4 -35.65 32.81 -2.90
CA TYR A 4 -36.39 31.57 -2.58
C TYR A 4 -36.26 30.51 -3.68
N ALA A 5 -36.13 30.91 -4.95
CA ALA A 5 -35.94 30.01 -6.07
C ALA A 5 -34.55 29.34 -6.02
N GLU A 6 -33.49 30.09 -5.71
CA GLU A 6 -32.13 29.55 -5.52
C GLU A 6 -32.06 28.60 -4.32
N MET A 7 -32.80 28.91 -3.24
CA MET A 7 -32.90 28.05 -2.05
C MET A 7 -33.63 26.74 -2.36
N LEU A 8 -34.74 26.80 -3.11
CA LEU A 8 -35.47 25.62 -3.57
C LEU A 8 -34.60 24.79 -4.52
N GLN A 9 -33.83 25.43 -5.39
CA GLN A 9 -32.96 24.77 -6.35
C GLN A 9 -31.77 24.07 -5.65
N MET A 10 -31.20 24.67 -4.61
CA MET A 10 -30.23 24.00 -3.72
C MET A 10 -30.84 22.77 -3.04
N LEU A 11 -32.05 22.89 -2.49
CA LEU A 11 -32.76 21.78 -1.84
C LEU A 11 -33.15 20.65 -2.80
N THR A 12 -33.54 20.97 -4.05
CA THR A 12 -33.90 19.97 -5.07
C THR A 12 -32.70 19.39 -5.83
N SER A 13 -31.57 20.10 -5.86
CA SER A 13 -30.35 19.64 -6.55
C SER A 13 -29.54 18.61 -5.76
N GLY A 14 -29.92 18.34 -4.51
CA GLY A 14 -29.16 17.46 -3.63
C GLY A 14 -27.76 17.98 -3.28
N ARG A 15 -27.42 19.25 -3.60
CA ARG A 15 -26.16 19.89 -3.19
C ARG A 15 -26.20 20.21 -1.70
N GLY A 16 -26.11 19.15 -0.89
CA GLY A 16 -25.65 19.28 0.48
C GLY A 16 -24.21 19.79 0.52
N ILE A 17 -23.76 20.22 1.69
CA ILE A 17 -22.33 20.41 1.92
C ILE A 17 -21.71 19.01 1.86
N ASP A 18 -20.88 18.77 0.86
CA ASP A 18 -20.08 17.55 0.78
C ASP A 18 -18.86 17.70 1.69
N TYR A 19 -18.75 16.79 2.65
CA TYR A 19 -17.58 16.61 3.50
C TYR A 19 -16.58 15.72 2.77
N ALA A 20 -15.29 15.90 3.03
CA ALA A 20 -14.23 15.11 2.41
C ALA A 20 -13.39 14.41 3.48
N ILE A 21 -13.09 13.13 3.25
CA ILE A 21 -12.09 12.37 4.02
C ILE A 21 -10.99 11.97 3.04
N ARG A 22 -9.74 12.31 3.37
CA ARG A 22 -8.58 11.94 2.57
C ARG A 22 -7.85 10.78 3.22
N PHE A 23 -7.71 9.69 2.47
CA PHE A 23 -6.87 8.54 2.83
C PHE A 23 -5.56 8.63 2.04
N ILE A 24 -4.44 8.51 2.74
CA ILE A 24 -3.11 8.64 2.14
C ILE A 24 -2.61 7.27 1.71
N GLU A 25 -1.92 7.22 0.57
CA GLU A 25 -1.30 5.99 0.10
C GLU A 25 -0.20 5.54 1.08
N GLY A 26 -0.05 4.22 1.25
CA GLY A 26 0.91 3.65 2.19
C GLY A 26 0.46 3.64 3.66
N TRP A 27 -0.74 4.13 3.97
CA TRP A 27 -1.41 3.87 5.25
C TRP A 27 -1.74 2.38 5.41
N THR A 28 -1.85 1.91 6.64
CA THR A 28 -2.47 0.65 7.01
C THR A 28 -3.99 0.82 7.12
N VAL A 29 -4.73 -0.29 7.09
CA VAL A 29 -6.17 -0.23 7.37
C VAL A 29 -6.45 0.33 8.78
N GLN A 30 -5.62 0.03 9.77
CA GLN A 30 -5.80 0.59 11.12
C GLN A 30 -5.72 2.13 11.13
N GLU A 31 -4.79 2.71 10.38
CA GLU A 31 -4.70 4.17 10.21
C GLU A 31 -5.93 4.74 9.51
N ALA A 32 -6.44 4.05 8.48
CA ALA A 32 -7.69 4.45 7.82
C ALA A 32 -8.91 4.38 8.76
N LEU A 33 -9.01 3.34 9.60
CA LEU A 33 -10.08 3.22 10.62
C LEU A 33 -9.98 4.31 11.70
N ALA A 34 -8.75 4.65 12.11
CA ALA A 34 -8.49 5.76 13.02
C ALA A 34 -8.78 7.13 12.38
N GLU A 35 -8.67 7.26 11.05
CA GLU A 35 -9.08 8.48 10.37
C GLU A 35 -10.59 8.63 10.39
N PHE A 36 -11.35 7.56 10.11
CA PHE A 36 -12.82 7.61 10.17
C PHE A 36 -13.34 8.10 11.52
N SER A 37 -12.72 7.72 12.65
CA SER A 37 -13.20 8.10 13.98
C SER A 37 -13.15 9.61 14.26
N LYS A 38 -12.42 10.39 13.45
CA LYS A 38 -12.31 11.85 13.58
C LYS A 38 -13.46 12.62 12.91
N HIS A 39 -14.33 11.92 12.18
CA HIS A 39 -15.41 12.53 11.39
C HIS A 39 -16.78 12.24 12.02
N ASP A 40 -17.23 13.15 12.89
CA ASP A 40 -18.50 13.04 13.64
C ASP A 40 -19.75 13.15 12.76
N ASP A 41 -19.66 13.87 11.64
CA ASP A 41 -20.77 14.02 10.68
C ASP A 41 -21.00 12.75 9.82
N LEU A 42 -20.16 11.72 9.98
CA LEU A 42 -20.30 10.40 9.34
C LEU A 42 -20.89 9.39 10.33
N VAL A 43 -22.05 8.83 9.99
CA VAL A 43 -22.75 7.84 10.82
C VAL A 43 -21.96 6.53 10.83
N LYS A 44 -21.55 6.09 12.03
CA LYS A 44 -20.85 4.82 12.24
C LYS A 44 -21.85 3.68 12.39
N ASP A 45 -22.51 3.34 11.30
CA ASP A 45 -23.49 2.24 11.21
C ASP A 45 -22.85 0.85 11.27
N VAL A 46 -21.52 0.78 11.16
CA VAL A 46 -20.69 -0.42 11.34
C VAL A 46 -19.57 -0.11 12.32
N GLU A 47 -19.19 -1.10 13.13
CA GLU A 47 -18.07 -0.97 14.05
C GLU A 47 -16.74 -0.80 13.29
N LEU A 48 -15.92 0.15 13.74
CA LEU A 48 -14.56 0.40 13.21
C LEU A 48 -13.56 -0.64 13.73
N SER A 49 -13.81 -1.91 13.46
CA SER A 49 -12.92 -3.03 13.77
C SER A 49 -12.59 -3.83 12.49
N LEU A 50 -11.43 -4.49 12.48
CA LEU A 50 -10.99 -5.26 11.32
C LEU A 50 -12.00 -6.36 10.96
N ASP A 51 -12.57 -7.05 11.96
CA ASP A 51 -13.53 -8.14 11.74
C ASP A 51 -14.86 -7.63 11.18
N SER A 52 -15.39 -6.53 11.72
CA SER A 52 -16.65 -5.95 11.27
C SER A 52 -16.55 -5.42 9.83
N VAL A 53 -15.41 -4.80 9.49
CA VAL A 53 -15.14 -4.32 8.13
C VAL A 53 -14.94 -5.51 7.16
N ARG A 54 -14.21 -6.54 7.57
CA ARG A 54 -14.03 -7.76 6.77
C ARG A 54 -15.35 -8.43 6.44
N ALA A 55 -16.23 -8.56 7.43
CA ALA A 55 -17.56 -9.13 7.26
C ALA A 55 -18.45 -8.26 6.35
N LEU A 56 -18.45 -6.95 6.54
CA LEU A 56 -19.19 -6.00 5.70
C LEU A 56 -18.82 -6.13 4.22
N LEU A 57 -17.52 -6.26 3.94
CA LEU A 57 -16.96 -6.25 2.60
C LEU A 57 -16.89 -7.65 1.95
N ASN A 58 -17.25 -8.70 2.69
CA ASN A 58 -17.15 -10.10 2.26
C ASN A 58 -15.73 -10.50 1.80
N ILE A 59 -14.70 -10.05 2.52
CA ILE A 59 -13.31 -10.38 2.21
C ILE A 59 -13.00 -11.80 2.74
N GLU A 60 -12.61 -12.69 1.83
CA GLU A 60 -12.30 -14.10 2.14
C GLU A 60 -11.00 -14.27 2.92
N GLN A 61 -10.02 -13.41 2.66
CA GLN A 61 -8.74 -13.41 3.37
C GLN A 61 -8.95 -13.05 4.84
N SER A 62 -8.13 -13.63 5.72
CA SER A 62 -8.19 -13.35 7.16
C SER A 62 -7.77 -11.92 7.53
N ASN A 63 -7.07 -11.23 6.62
CA ASN A 63 -6.64 -9.85 6.79
C ASN A 63 -7.24 -8.98 5.67
N ILE A 64 -7.69 -7.78 6.04
CA ILE A 64 -8.25 -6.78 5.14
C ILE A 64 -7.22 -5.75 4.65
N GLU A 65 -5.96 -5.87 5.07
CA GLU A 65 -4.89 -4.97 4.65
C GLU A 65 -4.78 -4.90 3.12
N GLY A 66 -4.63 -3.68 2.59
CA GLY A 66 -4.58 -3.42 1.15
C GLY A 66 -5.93 -3.42 0.41
N TRP A 67 -7.05 -3.79 1.04
CA TRP A 67 -8.34 -3.89 0.34
C TRP A 67 -9.16 -2.58 0.25
N LEU A 68 -8.66 -1.49 0.83
CA LEU A 68 -9.30 -0.18 0.74
C LEU A 68 -8.49 0.73 -0.18
N PHE A 69 -9.13 1.31 -1.21
CA PHE A 69 -8.41 2.19 -2.13
C PHE A 69 -8.15 3.56 -1.48
N PRO A 70 -6.89 4.03 -1.40
CA PRO A 70 -6.58 5.34 -0.85
C PRO A 70 -6.95 6.43 -1.87
N ASP A 71 -7.85 7.33 -1.49
CA ASP A 71 -8.16 8.56 -2.21
C ASP A 71 -8.89 9.55 -1.27
N THR A 72 -9.29 10.69 -1.81
CA THR A 72 -10.27 11.59 -1.21
C THR A 72 -11.67 11.12 -1.56
N TYR A 73 -12.47 10.83 -0.53
CA TYR A 73 -13.87 10.47 -0.70
C TYR A 73 -14.77 11.54 -0.11
N TYR A 74 -15.90 11.74 -0.79
CA TYR A 74 -16.89 12.73 -0.42
C TYR A 74 -18.12 12.05 0.17
N TYR A 75 -18.70 12.65 1.19
CA TYR A 75 -19.93 12.17 1.82
C TYR A 75 -20.80 13.35 2.26
N SER A 76 -22.11 13.17 2.20
CA SER A 76 -23.06 14.15 2.73
C SER A 76 -23.17 14.02 4.25
N LYS A 77 -23.66 15.07 4.92
CA LYS A 77 -23.96 15.00 6.36
C LYS A 77 -24.83 13.79 6.69
N ASN A 78 -24.48 13.06 7.74
CA ASN A 78 -25.09 11.80 8.15
C ASN A 78 -24.97 10.65 7.13
N GLY A 79 -24.01 10.74 6.21
CA GLY A 79 -23.66 9.62 5.33
C GLY A 79 -23.21 8.40 6.13
N LEU A 80 -23.43 7.20 5.58
CA LEU A 80 -23.10 5.95 6.26
C LEU A 80 -21.63 5.59 6.04
N LEU A 81 -20.96 5.19 7.10
CA LEU A 81 -19.61 4.62 7.04
C LEU A 81 -19.57 3.39 6.13
N SER A 82 -20.60 2.53 6.21
CA SER A 82 -20.63 1.30 5.43
C SER A 82 -20.64 1.53 3.92
N ASP A 83 -21.31 2.58 3.45
CA ASP A 83 -21.34 2.94 2.02
C ASP A 83 -19.98 3.43 1.54
N LEU A 84 -19.27 4.18 2.40
CA LEU A 84 -17.94 4.67 2.11
C LEU A 84 -16.92 3.53 2.02
N LEU A 85 -16.94 2.61 2.99
CA LEU A 85 -16.10 1.40 2.98
C LEU A 85 -16.36 0.53 1.73
N LYS A 86 -17.63 0.32 1.35
CA LYS A 86 -17.97 -0.42 0.12
C LYS A 86 -17.45 0.28 -1.12
N THR A 87 -17.53 1.61 -1.17
CA THR A 87 -17.01 2.41 -2.29
C THR A 87 -15.49 2.28 -2.40
N MET A 88 -14.77 2.40 -1.28
CA MET A 88 -13.31 2.21 -1.23
C MET A 88 -12.90 0.81 -1.70
N HIS A 89 -13.59 -0.22 -1.23
CA HIS A 89 -13.31 -1.61 -1.58
C HIS A 89 -13.61 -1.90 -3.05
N GLN A 90 -14.78 -1.47 -3.55
CA GLN A 90 -15.14 -1.64 -4.96
C GLN A 90 -14.12 -0.96 -5.88
N ARG A 91 -13.63 0.22 -5.49
CA ARG A 91 -12.59 0.91 -6.25
C ARG A 91 -11.28 0.13 -6.26
N MET A 92 -10.86 -0.41 -5.11
CA MET A 92 -9.66 -1.28 -5.03
C MET A 92 -9.81 -2.50 -5.95
N LEU A 93 -10.97 -3.17 -5.93
CA LEU A 93 -11.23 -4.31 -6.80
C LEU A 93 -11.11 -3.96 -8.28
N VAL A 94 -11.70 -2.85 -8.71
CA VAL A 94 -11.61 -2.38 -10.10
C VAL A 94 -10.15 -2.09 -10.48
N SER A 95 -9.47 -1.26 -9.68
CA SER A 95 -8.07 -0.89 -9.90
C SER A 95 -7.13 -2.09 -9.95
N LEU A 96 -7.32 -3.05 -9.04
CA LEU A 96 -6.53 -4.28 -8.98
C LEU A 96 -6.78 -5.17 -10.20
N ASN A 97 -8.04 -5.37 -10.57
CA ASN A 97 -8.40 -6.20 -11.72
C ASN A 97 -7.91 -5.59 -13.03
N ASP A 98 -7.99 -4.26 -13.18
CA ASP A 98 -7.47 -3.54 -14.35
C ASP A 98 -5.95 -3.68 -14.46
N ALA A 99 -5.22 -3.49 -13.36
CA ALA A 99 -3.77 -3.69 -13.31
C ALA A 99 -3.40 -5.15 -13.65
N TRP A 100 -4.10 -6.12 -13.06
CA TRP A 100 -3.88 -7.55 -13.31
C TRP A 100 -4.15 -7.96 -14.76
N ALA A 101 -5.22 -7.44 -15.37
CA ALA A 101 -5.57 -7.71 -16.75
C ALA A 101 -4.52 -7.15 -17.73
N GLN A 102 -3.89 -6.03 -17.38
CA GLN A 102 -2.86 -5.36 -18.20
C GLN A 102 -1.42 -5.74 -17.82
N ARG A 103 -1.24 -6.75 -16.97
CA ARG A 103 0.09 -7.15 -16.49
C ARG A 103 1.02 -7.58 -17.64
N ALA A 104 2.31 -7.34 -17.48
CA ALA A 104 3.32 -7.78 -18.44
C ALA A 104 3.37 -9.32 -18.50
N THR A 105 3.80 -9.86 -19.64
CA THR A 105 3.78 -11.32 -19.91
C THR A 105 4.76 -12.11 -19.05
N ASP A 106 5.77 -11.46 -18.49
CA ASP A 106 6.84 -12.03 -17.68
C ASP A 106 6.66 -11.81 -16.17
N VAL A 107 5.50 -11.30 -15.75
CA VAL A 107 5.11 -11.19 -14.35
C VAL A 107 5.10 -12.55 -13.69
N TYR A 108 5.86 -12.69 -12.60
CA TYR A 108 6.02 -13.96 -11.88
C TYR A 108 4.84 -14.29 -10.96
N LEU A 109 4.04 -13.27 -10.62
CA LEU A 109 2.91 -13.41 -9.69
C LEU A 109 1.82 -14.29 -10.31
N GLU A 110 1.21 -15.14 -9.48
CA GLU A 110 0.22 -16.14 -9.90
C GLU A 110 -1.22 -15.64 -9.76
N THR A 111 -1.47 -14.70 -8.83
CA THR A 111 -2.83 -14.21 -8.54
C THR A 111 -2.91 -12.69 -8.42
N PRO A 112 -4.10 -12.08 -8.63
CA PRO A 112 -4.33 -10.67 -8.32
C PRO A 112 -3.98 -10.31 -6.87
N TYR A 113 -4.21 -11.22 -5.92
CA TYR A 113 -3.89 -10.97 -4.53
C TYR A 113 -2.38 -10.88 -4.28
N GLU A 114 -1.57 -11.71 -4.96
CA GLU A 114 -0.10 -11.57 -4.92
C GLU A 114 0.38 -10.24 -5.51
N LEU A 115 -0.31 -9.74 -6.54
CA LEU A 115 -0.07 -8.40 -7.08
C LEU A 115 -0.38 -7.33 -6.05
N LEU A 116 -1.50 -7.44 -5.34
CA LEU A 116 -1.85 -6.51 -4.26
C LEU A 116 -0.80 -6.52 -3.14
N ILE A 117 -0.31 -7.70 -2.75
CA ILE A 117 0.76 -7.85 -1.76
C ILE A 117 2.01 -7.11 -2.23
N LEU A 118 2.48 -7.40 -3.45
CA LEU A 118 3.68 -6.76 -3.98
C LEU A 118 3.52 -5.24 -4.14
N ALA A 119 2.36 -4.78 -4.59
CA ALA A 119 2.04 -3.35 -4.72
C ALA A 119 2.15 -2.63 -3.36
N SER A 120 1.67 -3.23 -2.27
CA SER A 120 1.80 -2.64 -0.93
C SER A 120 3.25 -2.53 -0.45
N ILE A 121 4.11 -3.47 -0.84
CA ILE A 121 5.54 -3.44 -0.52
C ILE A 121 6.22 -2.31 -1.32
N ILE A 122 5.93 -2.25 -2.63
CA ILE A 122 6.45 -1.20 -3.53
C ILE A 122 6.05 0.19 -3.04
N GLU A 123 4.80 0.37 -2.58
CA GLU A 123 4.30 1.63 -2.03
C GLU A 123 5.16 2.11 -0.85
N LYS A 124 5.49 1.21 0.07
CA LYS A 124 6.29 1.56 1.26
C LYS A 124 7.77 1.76 0.98
N GLU A 125 8.28 1.23 -0.14
CA GLU A 125 9.68 1.36 -0.53
C GLU A 125 9.95 2.60 -1.40
N SER A 126 8.96 3.01 -2.19
CA SER A 126 9.15 4.01 -3.26
C SER A 126 8.86 5.43 -2.78
N ALA A 127 9.91 6.14 -2.33
CA ALA A 127 9.79 7.59 -2.07
C ALA A 127 9.70 8.41 -3.37
N LEU A 128 10.33 7.93 -4.47
CA LEU A 128 10.37 8.61 -5.75
C LEU A 128 9.56 7.84 -6.81
N ALA A 129 8.59 8.52 -7.43
CA ALA A 129 7.69 7.90 -8.40
C ALA A 129 8.43 7.27 -9.60
N SER A 130 9.55 7.85 -10.04
CA SER A 130 10.32 7.35 -11.19
C SER A 130 11.10 6.06 -10.92
N GLU A 131 11.27 5.65 -9.65
CA GLU A 131 12.01 4.43 -9.29
C GLU A 131 11.11 3.22 -9.05
N ARG A 132 9.80 3.45 -8.96
CA ARG A 132 8.80 2.45 -8.58
C ARG A 132 8.82 1.22 -9.49
N ASP A 133 8.88 1.42 -10.81
CA ASP A 133 8.92 0.33 -11.79
C ASP A 133 10.24 -0.47 -11.71
N VAL A 134 11.36 0.21 -11.37
CA VAL A 134 12.68 -0.43 -11.20
C VAL A 134 12.71 -1.27 -9.92
N ILE A 135 12.17 -0.74 -8.82
CA ILE A 135 11.99 -1.45 -7.55
C ILE A 135 11.11 -2.70 -7.76
N SER A 136 9.98 -2.55 -8.47
CA SER A 136 9.13 -3.66 -8.89
C SER A 136 9.93 -4.73 -9.64
N GLY A 137 10.72 -4.31 -10.65
CA GLY A 137 11.60 -5.21 -11.38
C GLY A 137 12.60 -5.96 -10.49
N VAL A 138 13.16 -5.32 -9.46
CA VAL A 138 14.05 -5.99 -8.49
C VAL A 138 13.31 -7.10 -7.75
N PHE A 139 12.11 -6.81 -7.23
CA PHE A 139 11.34 -7.80 -6.48
C PHE A 139 10.90 -8.96 -7.35
N HIS A 140 10.40 -8.72 -8.57
CA HIS A 140 10.05 -9.79 -9.52
C HIS A 140 11.22 -10.73 -9.79
N ARG A 141 12.40 -10.19 -10.10
CA ARG A 141 13.59 -11.00 -10.36
C ARG A 141 14.07 -11.77 -9.13
N ARG A 142 13.94 -11.18 -7.94
CA ARG A 142 14.22 -11.90 -6.68
C ARG A 142 13.26 -13.07 -6.48
N LEU A 143 11.96 -12.87 -6.70
CA LEU A 143 10.95 -13.93 -6.61
C LEU A 143 11.26 -15.07 -7.58
N GLN A 144 11.53 -14.74 -8.85
CA GLN A 144 11.89 -15.70 -9.90
C GLN A 144 13.12 -16.55 -9.54
N LEU A 145 14.12 -15.96 -8.88
CA LEU A 145 15.34 -16.64 -8.44
C LEU A 145 15.20 -17.34 -7.08
N GLY A 146 14.02 -17.31 -6.45
CA GLY A 146 13.81 -17.83 -5.09
C GLY A 146 14.64 -17.10 -4.02
N MET A 147 15.06 -15.86 -4.32
CA MET A 147 15.73 -14.98 -3.38
C MET A 147 14.71 -14.39 -2.41
N ARG A 148 15.18 -14.09 -1.19
CA ARG A 148 14.39 -13.37 -0.21
C ARG A 148 14.20 -11.91 -0.66
N LEU A 149 13.04 -11.30 -0.36
CA LEU A 149 12.78 -9.91 -0.75
C LEU A 149 13.62 -8.92 0.06
N GLN A 150 13.83 -9.18 1.35
CA GLN A 150 14.68 -8.39 2.26
C GLN A 150 14.36 -6.88 2.23
N THR A 151 13.12 -6.55 2.54
CA THR A 151 12.61 -5.16 2.55
C THR A 151 12.14 -4.80 3.97
N ASP A 152 12.64 -3.65 4.45
CA ASP A 152 12.42 -3.13 5.80
C ASP A 152 10.94 -2.90 6.14
N PRO A 153 10.11 -2.31 5.25
CA PRO A 153 8.66 -2.19 5.46
C PRO A 153 7.94 -3.45 5.93
N THR A 154 8.32 -4.62 5.40
CA THR A 154 7.68 -5.89 5.79
C THR A 154 8.05 -6.32 7.22
N VAL A 155 9.26 -5.98 7.66
CA VAL A 155 9.69 -6.20 9.04
C VAL A 155 8.96 -5.25 9.98
N ILE A 156 8.90 -3.96 9.62
CA ILE A 156 8.18 -2.93 10.40
C ILE A 156 6.72 -3.34 10.60
N TYR A 157 6.03 -3.71 9.52
CA TYR A 157 4.65 -4.16 9.60
C TYR A 157 4.50 -5.42 10.47
N GLY A 158 5.44 -6.36 10.38
CA GLY A 158 5.46 -7.56 11.21
C GLY A 158 5.77 -7.33 12.70
N LEU A 159 6.44 -6.23 13.05
CA LEU A 159 6.67 -5.80 14.44
C LEU A 159 5.42 -5.11 15.01
N GLY A 160 4.67 -4.40 14.17
CA GLY A 160 3.44 -3.71 14.57
C GLY A 160 3.70 -2.73 15.73
N PRO A 161 2.94 -2.79 16.84
CA PRO A 161 3.10 -1.88 17.98
C PRO A 161 4.48 -1.89 18.67
N ASP A 162 5.28 -2.95 18.47
CA ASP A 162 6.62 -3.05 19.07
C ASP A 162 7.69 -2.23 18.31
N PHE A 163 7.34 -1.67 17.16
CA PHE A 163 8.25 -0.82 16.39
C PHE A 163 8.37 0.58 17.02
N ASP A 164 9.57 0.91 17.48
CA ASP A 164 9.89 2.17 18.16
C ASP A 164 10.51 3.23 17.23
N GLY A 165 10.47 3.00 15.91
CA GLY A 165 11.04 3.89 14.90
C GLY A 165 12.43 3.50 14.41
N ASP A 166 13.09 2.52 15.03
CA ASP A 166 14.41 2.04 14.63
C ASP A 166 14.44 0.52 14.43
N ILE A 167 14.81 0.07 13.23
CA ILE A 167 14.97 -1.35 12.94
C ILE A 167 16.33 -1.82 13.42
N ARG A 168 16.33 -2.74 14.37
CA ARG A 168 17.57 -3.31 14.92
C ARG A 168 17.92 -4.60 14.20
N ARG A 169 19.20 -4.97 14.28
CA ARG A 169 19.71 -6.24 13.73
C ARG A 169 18.96 -7.48 14.26
N ARG A 170 18.46 -7.43 15.49
CA ARG A 170 17.67 -8.52 16.07
C ARG A 170 16.33 -8.69 15.33
N ASP A 171 15.70 -7.59 14.95
CA ASP A 171 14.38 -7.57 14.30
C ASP A 171 14.48 -8.19 12.91
N LEU A 172 15.55 -7.88 12.17
CA LEU A 172 15.88 -8.49 10.87
C LEU A 172 16.12 -10.01 10.94
N ARG A 173 16.35 -10.58 12.13
CA ARG A 173 16.61 -12.01 12.35
C ARG A 173 15.43 -12.74 13.01
N THR A 174 14.53 -12.01 13.65
CA THR A 174 13.35 -12.56 14.31
C THR A 174 12.41 -13.16 13.27
N LYS A 175 12.08 -14.44 13.44
CA LYS A 175 11.16 -15.12 12.54
C LYS A 175 9.73 -14.65 12.80
N THR A 176 9.17 -13.92 11.83
CA THR A 176 7.73 -13.60 11.77
C THR A 176 7.20 -13.99 10.39
N PRO A 177 5.87 -14.12 10.21
CA PRO A 177 5.27 -14.38 8.90
C PRO A 177 5.53 -13.27 7.86
N TYR A 178 5.88 -12.05 8.30
CA TYR A 178 6.10 -10.90 7.44
C TYR A 178 7.58 -10.59 7.22
N ASN A 179 8.49 -11.14 8.01
CA ASN A 179 9.91 -10.81 7.92
C ASN A 179 10.55 -11.43 6.66
N THR A 180 10.60 -10.65 5.58
CA THR A 180 11.20 -11.03 4.29
C THR A 180 12.73 -11.12 4.31
N TYR A 181 13.40 -10.87 5.44
CA TYR A 181 14.80 -11.27 5.64
C TYR A 181 14.94 -12.75 6.04
N VAL A 182 13.86 -13.35 6.55
CA VAL A 182 13.83 -14.73 7.06
C VAL A 182 13.06 -15.65 6.12
N ILE A 183 11.86 -15.24 5.70
CA ILE A 183 11.01 -16.02 4.78
C ILE A 183 11.47 -15.89 3.33
N LYS A 184 11.07 -16.83 2.48
CA LYS A 184 11.19 -16.74 1.01
C LYS A 184 9.83 -16.38 0.42
N GLY A 185 9.82 -15.66 -0.70
CA GLY A 185 8.59 -15.23 -1.36
C GLY A 185 7.96 -14.01 -0.70
N LEU A 186 6.67 -13.81 -1.00
CA LEU A 186 5.84 -12.73 -0.47
C LEU A 186 5.42 -13.00 0.99
N PRO A 187 5.16 -11.95 1.80
CA PRO A 187 4.44 -12.09 3.06
C PRO A 187 2.99 -12.58 2.82
N PRO A 188 2.27 -13.03 3.86
CA PRO A 188 0.93 -13.62 3.69
C PRO A 188 -0.15 -12.61 3.27
N THR A 189 0.08 -11.31 3.47
CA THR A 189 -0.90 -10.25 3.19
C THR A 189 -0.19 -8.99 2.71
N PRO A 190 -0.92 -8.03 2.12
CA PRO A 190 -0.43 -6.67 1.96
C PRO A 190 -0.02 -6.07 3.31
N ILE A 191 0.81 -5.04 3.28
CA ILE A 191 1.33 -4.33 4.47
C ILE A 191 0.87 -2.86 4.54
N ALA A 192 0.09 -2.41 3.57
CA ALA A 192 -0.44 -1.06 3.44
C ALA A 192 -1.49 -1.01 2.32
N LEU A 193 -2.18 0.13 2.21
CA LEU A 193 -3.05 0.55 1.11
C LEU A 193 -2.20 1.08 -0.06
N PRO A 194 -2.05 0.34 -1.17
CA PRO A 194 -1.25 0.81 -2.30
C PRO A 194 -2.00 1.81 -3.17
N SER A 195 -1.23 2.71 -3.80
CA SER A 195 -1.71 3.60 -4.86
C SER A 195 -2.03 2.85 -6.16
N GLN A 196 -2.73 3.52 -7.07
CA GLN A 196 -2.90 3.04 -8.45
C GLN A 196 -1.55 2.81 -9.14
N GLU A 197 -0.59 3.69 -8.91
CA GLU A 197 0.74 3.65 -9.48
C GLU A 197 1.53 2.43 -8.98
N SER A 198 1.40 2.07 -7.70
CA SER A 198 2.00 0.85 -7.14
C SER A 198 1.34 -0.42 -7.66
N LEU A 199 0.02 -0.43 -7.88
CA LEU A 199 -0.66 -1.53 -8.56
C LEU A 199 -0.14 -1.70 -10.00
N ILE A 200 -0.02 -0.59 -10.74
CA ILE A 200 0.51 -0.61 -12.12
C ILE A 200 1.96 -1.07 -12.14
N ALA A 201 2.82 -0.56 -11.26
CA ALA A 201 4.23 -0.95 -11.18
C ALA A 201 4.40 -2.43 -10.85
N ALA A 202 3.59 -2.97 -9.92
CA ALA A 202 3.57 -4.40 -9.62
C ALA A 202 3.16 -5.25 -10.83
N ALA A 203 2.24 -4.74 -11.65
CA ALA A 203 1.78 -5.38 -12.89
C ALA A 203 2.76 -5.24 -14.07
N LYS A 204 3.53 -4.16 -14.13
CA LYS A 204 4.41 -3.79 -15.25
C LYS A 204 5.81 -3.43 -14.74
N PRO A 205 6.56 -4.41 -14.20
CA PRO A 205 7.92 -4.15 -13.73
C PRO A 205 8.83 -3.66 -14.86
N ALA A 206 9.77 -2.76 -14.54
CA ALA A 206 10.80 -2.37 -15.48
C ALA A 206 11.74 -3.55 -15.77
N ALA A 207 12.07 -3.74 -17.05
CA ALA A 207 13.10 -4.67 -17.47
C ALA A 207 14.48 -4.28 -16.89
N GLY A 208 15.36 -5.26 -16.70
CA GLY A 208 16.72 -5.03 -16.23
C GLY A 208 17.30 -6.21 -15.47
N THR A 209 18.45 -6.01 -14.85
CA THR A 209 19.25 -7.06 -14.18
C THR A 209 19.48 -6.80 -12.68
N ALA A 210 19.11 -5.62 -12.18
CA ALA A 210 19.49 -5.15 -10.84
C ALA A 210 18.81 -5.91 -9.69
N LEU A 211 19.51 -6.85 -9.05
CA LEU A 211 18.98 -7.64 -7.92
C LEU A 211 19.02 -6.92 -6.57
N TYR A 212 19.59 -5.73 -6.48
CA TYR A 212 19.78 -5.00 -5.23
C TYR A 212 19.51 -3.52 -5.44
N PHE A 213 19.06 -2.85 -4.38
CA PHE A 213 19.04 -1.39 -4.32
C PHE A 213 19.37 -0.91 -2.90
N VAL A 214 19.88 0.31 -2.78
CA VAL A 214 20.16 0.97 -1.50
C VAL A 214 19.87 2.46 -1.63
N SER A 215 19.24 3.05 -0.61
CA SER A 215 18.94 4.49 -0.59
C SER A 215 20.22 5.32 -0.57
N ARG A 216 20.21 6.44 -1.30
CA ARG A 216 21.26 7.47 -1.31
C ARG A 216 21.14 8.48 -0.17
N GLY A 217 20.03 8.45 0.58
CA GLY A 217 19.71 9.42 1.63
C GLY A 217 18.98 10.69 1.15
N ASP A 218 18.83 10.88 -0.16
CA ASP A 218 18.08 11.99 -0.79
C ASP A 218 16.69 11.56 -1.30
N GLY A 219 16.26 10.33 -0.98
CA GLY A 219 15.03 9.72 -1.46
C GLY A 219 15.18 8.88 -2.74
N SER A 220 16.34 8.92 -3.41
CA SER A 220 16.65 8.07 -4.56
C SER A 220 17.47 6.84 -4.18
N HIS A 221 17.60 5.89 -5.11
CA HIS A 221 18.31 4.63 -4.90
C HIS A 221 19.50 4.43 -5.86
N VAL A 222 20.42 3.57 -5.46
CA VAL A 222 21.41 2.96 -6.36
C VAL A 222 21.03 1.51 -6.56
N PHE A 223 20.73 1.17 -7.81
CA PHE A 223 20.45 -0.19 -8.24
C PHE A 223 21.75 -0.91 -8.60
N SER A 224 21.83 -2.20 -8.29
CA SER A 224 23.03 -3.02 -8.49
C SER A 224 22.67 -4.43 -8.88
N ASP A 225 23.44 -5.01 -9.80
CA ASP A 225 23.23 -6.36 -10.31
C ASP A 225 23.86 -7.41 -9.39
N THR A 226 25.00 -7.07 -8.76
CA THR A 226 25.75 -7.99 -7.91
C THR A 226 25.83 -7.52 -6.46
N LEU A 227 26.00 -8.49 -5.55
CA LEU A 227 26.19 -8.22 -4.13
C LEU A 227 27.45 -7.36 -3.87
N GLU A 228 28.51 -7.52 -4.67
CA GLU A 228 29.71 -6.70 -4.56
C GLU A 228 29.45 -5.23 -4.91
N GLN A 229 28.70 -4.96 -5.98
CA GLN A 229 28.27 -3.61 -6.36
C GLN A 229 27.40 -2.98 -5.27
N HIS A 230 26.42 -3.75 -4.77
CA HIS A 230 25.56 -3.32 -3.68
C HIS A 230 26.36 -2.97 -2.41
N ASN A 231 27.29 -3.83 -2.00
CA ASN A 231 28.13 -3.58 -0.83
C ASN A 231 29.02 -2.33 -0.98
N ARG A 232 29.48 -2.02 -2.19
CA ARG A 232 30.18 -0.75 -2.46
C ARG A 232 29.24 0.45 -2.33
N ALA A 233 28.03 0.35 -2.87
CA ALA A 233 27.02 1.40 -2.74
C ALA A 233 26.63 1.63 -1.27
N VAL A 234 26.41 0.57 -0.48
CA VAL A 234 26.13 0.67 0.96
C VAL A 234 27.24 1.42 1.70
N ARG A 235 28.52 1.08 1.45
CA ARG A 235 29.64 1.78 2.10
C ARG A 235 29.66 3.27 1.78
N LYS A 236 29.39 3.61 0.51
CA LYS A 236 29.40 4.98 0.01
C LYS A 236 28.25 5.82 0.58
N TYR A 237 27.02 5.32 0.57
CA TYR A 237 25.83 6.11 0.87
C TYR A 237 25.30 5.96 2.30
N GLN A 238 25.52 4.82 2.96
CA GLN A 238 24.98 4.56 4.30
C GLN A 238 26.03 4.68 5.41
N LEU A 239 27.28 4.27 5.13
CA LEU A 239 28.34 4.23 6.14
C LEU A 239 29.30 5.42 6.08
N GLY A 240 29.21 6.26 5.05
CA GLY A 240 30.12 7.39 4.82
C GLY A 240 31.59 6.99 4.70
N LYS A 241 31.89 5.72 4.36
CA LYS A 241 33.25 5.20 4.24
C LYS A 241 33.64 5.19 2.77
N ASN A 242 34.37 6.23 2.36
CA ASN A 242 35.14 6.23 1.10
C ASN A 242 36.43 5.44 1.28
#